data_AF-A0A0Q4G3H2-F1
#
_entry.id   AF-A0A0Q4G3H2-F1
#
_cell.length_a   1.000
_cell.length_b   1.000
_cell.length_c   1.000
_cell.angle_alpha   90.00
_cell.angle_beta   90.00
_cell.angle_gamma   90.00
#
_symmetry.space_group_name_H-M   'P 1'
#
loop_
_entity.id
_entity.type
_entity.pdbx_description
1 polymer ?
#
loop_
_entity_poly.entity_id
_entity_poly.type
_entity_poly.pdbx_seq_one_letter_code
_entity_poly.pdbx_strand_id
1 'polypeptide(L)'
;MNNIKKIDDYLLGCMAPEETFLFQADMLLNTSLAKDVAQQDYTYGLIKQYSRKKIKAEIIAAQEKLNAEPEYQDLIRRIANLFKKL
;
A
#
# COMPACT_ATOMS: atom_id res chain seq x y z
N MET A 1 -21.68 5.50 -15.49
CA MET A 1 -20.30 6.04 -15.50
C MET A 1 -19.55 5.30 -14.39
N ASN A 2 -18.38 4.72 -14.65
CA ASN A 2 -17.66 3.95 -13.64
C ASN A 2 -17.00 4.91 -12.62
N ASN A 3 -17.53 4.98 -11.39
CA ASN A 3 -17.03 5.88 -10.35
C ASN A 3 -15.73 5.39 -9.69
N ILE A 4 -15.30 4.15 -9.96
CA ILE A 4 -14.12 3.53 -9.34
C ILE A 4 -12.89 4.43 -9.47
N LYS A 5 -12.62 4.96 -10.68
CA LYS A 5 -11.47 5.84 -10.92
C LYS A 5 -11.52 7.13 -10.11
N LYS A 6 -12.70 7.75 -9.97
CA LYS A 6 -12.85 8.97 -9.16
C LYS A 6 -12.66 8.67 -7.68
N ILE A 7 -13.16 7.53 -7.20
CA ILE A 7 -12.93 7.08 -5.83
C ILE A 7 -11.43 6.84 -5.61
N ASP A 8 -10.74 6.24 -6.58
CA ASP A 8 -9.28 6.06 -6.52
C ASP A 8 -8.53 7.38 -6.46
N ASP A 9 -8.81 8.28 -7.40
CA ASP A 9 -8.13 9.57 -7.48
C ASP A 9 -8.37 10.37 -6.18
N TYR A 10 -9.55 10.25 -5.56
CA TYR A 10 -9.85 10.85 -4.26
C TYR A 10 -9.07 10.18 -3.11
N LEU A 11 -9.17 8.85 -2.95
CA LEU A 11 -8.53 8.11 -1.86
C LEU A 11 -7.00 8.16 -1.91
N LEU A 12 -6.42 8.25 -3.11
CA LEU A 12 -4.98 8.35 -3.32
C LEU A 12 -4.45 9.79 -3.29
N GLY A 13 -5.33 10.78 -3.15
CA GLY A 13 -4.95 12.20 -3.10
C GLY A 13 -4.43 12.73 -4.45
N CYS A 14 -4.90 12.15 -5.56
CA CYS A 14 -4.53 12.55 -6.92
C CYS A 14 -5.47 13.61 -7.53
N MET A 15 -6.58 13.93 -6.86
CA MET A 15 -7.50 15.00 -7.28
C MET A 15 -6.93 16.39 -7.02
N ALA A 16 -7.30 17.35 -7.86
CA ALA A 16 -7.09 18.75 -7.56
C ALA A 16 -7.92 19.18 -6.32
N PRO A 17 -7.51 20.21 -5.56
CA PRO A 17 -8.25 20.67 -4.38
C PRO A 17 -9.71 21.03 -4.66
N GLU A 18 -10.00 21.66 -5.80
CA GLU A 18 -11.35 22.06 -6.20
C GLU A 18 -12.23 20.84 -6.51
N GLU A 19 -11.66 19.85 -7.19
CA GLU A 19 -12.32 18.58 -7.49
C GLU A 19 -12.59 17.78 -6.22
N THR A 20 -11.65 17.80 -5.28
CA THR A 20 -11.78 17.15 -3.97
C THR A 20 -12.96 17.74 -3.20
N PHE A 21 -13.09 19.06 -3.19
CA PHE A 21 -14.20 19.74 -2.51
C PHE A 21 -15.56 19.40 -3.14
N LEU A 22 -15.65 19.42 -4.48
CA LEU A 22 -16.86 19.00 -5.19
C LEU A 22 -17.21 17.54 -4.92
N PHE A 23 -16.21 16.65 -4.88
CA PHE A 23 -16.41 15.24 -4.60
C PHE A 23 -16.92 14.99 -3.18
N GLN A 24 -16.38 15.72 -2.20
CA GLN A 24 -16.86 15.66 -0.81
C GLN A 24 -18.32 16.14 -0.69
N ALA A 25 -18.69 17.21 -1.40
CA ALA A 25 -20.07 17.67 -1.45
C ALA A 25 -21.00 16.62 -2.09
N ASP A 26 -20.59 15.97 -3.18
CA ASP A 26 -21.33 14.88 -3.81
C ASP A 26 -21.51 13.69 -2.86
N MET A 27 -20.48 13.30 -2.10
CA MET A 27 -20.59 12.26 -1.07
C MET A 27 -21.61 12.58 0.03
N LEU A 28 -21.78 13.86 0.40
CA LEU A 28 -22.78 14.27 1.39
C LEU A 28 -24.22 14.17 0.85
N LEU A 29 -24.40 14.42 -0.45
CA LEU A 29 -25.70 14.39 -1.12
C LEU A 29 -26.08 12.98 -1.61
N ASN A 30 -25.08 12.16 -1.92
CA ASN A 30 -25.22 10.83 -2.50
C ASN A 30 -24.70 9.75 -1.55
N THR A 31 -25.60 9.19 -0.76
CA THR A 31 -25.28 8.14 0.21
C THR A 31 -24.77 6.84 -0.42
N SER A 32 -25.13 6.56 -1.67
CA SER A 32 -24.59 5.41 -2.41
C SER A 32 -23.10 5.61 -2.72
N LEU A 33 -22.73 6.81 -3.19
CA LEU A 33 -21.33 7.15 -3.45
C LEU A 33 -20.50 7.09 -2.17
N ALA A 34 -21.01 7.62 -1.06
CA ALA A 34 -20.32 7.54 0.22
C ALA A 34 -20.09 6.09 0.67
N LYS A 35 -21.06 5.19 0.43
CA LYS A 35 -20.93 3.76 0.74
C LYS A 35 -19.88 3.09 -0.16
N ASP A 36 -19.87 3.40 -1.45
CA ASP A 36 -18.89 2.86 -2.41
C ASP A 36 -17.47 3.28 -2.01
N VAL A 37 -17.27 4.56 -1.65
CA VAL A 37 -15.98 5.08 -1.16
C VAL A 37 -15.53 4.33 0.09
N ALA A 38 -16.42 4.17 1.08
CA ALA A 38 -16.09 3.47 2.33
C ALA A 38 -15.72 1.99 2.10
N GLN A 39 -16.40 1.31 1.17
CA GLN A 39 -16.09 -0.07 0.82
C GLN A 39 -14.70 -0.18 0.15
N GLN A 40 -14.40 0.73 -0.78
CA GLN A 40 -13.12 0.74 -1.49
C GLN A 40 -11.95 1.07 -0.57
N ASP A 41 -12.11 2.06 0.33
CA ASP A 41 -11.12 2.38 1.36
C ASP A 41 -10.85 1.19 2.29
N TYR A 42 -11.91 0.51 2.75
CA TYR A 42 -11.78 -0.69 3.56
C TYR A 42 -11.04 -1.81 2.82
N THR A 43 -11.37 -2.05 1.55
CA THR A 43 -10.68 -3.03 0.70
C THR A 43 -9.21 -2.68 0.53
N TYR A 44 -8.85 -1.40 0.33
CA TYR A 44 -7.47 -0.94 0.31
C TYR A 44 -6.75 -1.15 1.63
N GLY A 45 -7.43 -0.93 2.76
CA GLY A 45 -6.92 -1.27 4.09
C GLY A 45 -6.54 -2.76 4.19
N LEU A 46 -7.45 -3.65 3.78
CA LEU A 46 -7.19 -5.09 3.75
C LEU A 46 -6.01 -5.44 2.83
N ILE A 47 -6.02 -4.96 1.59
CA ILE A 47 -4.93 -5.23 0.63
C ILE A 47 -3.60 -4.75 1.22
N LYS A 48 -3.53 -3.55 1.79
CA LYS A 48 -2.30 -3.01 2.41
C LYS A 48 -1.85 -3.85 3.60
N GLN A 49 -2.78 -4.33 4.41
CA GLN A 49 -2.46 -5.17 5.57
C GLN A 49 -1.93 -6.55 5.16
N TYR A 50 -2.60 -7.22 4.23
CA TYR A 50 -2.27 -8.58 3.83
C TYR A 50 -1.12 -8.63 2.79
N SER A 51 -1.00 -7.63 1.92
CA SER A 51 0.14 -7.51 1.01
C SER A 51 1.45 -7.32 1.76
N ARG A 52 1.47 -6.50 2.83
CA ARG A 52 2.65 -6.34 3.70
C ARG A 52 3.07 -7.65 4.35
N LYS A 53 2.11 -8.49 4.78
CA LYS A 53 2.42 -9.82 5.35
C LYS A 53 3.06 -10.73 4.29
N LYS A 54 2.50 -10.74 3.07
CA LYS A 54 3.04 -11.52 1.95
C LYS A 54 4.44 -11.05 1.54
N ILE A 55 4.62 -9.74 1.34
CA ILE A 55 5.93 -9.14 1.01
C ILE A 55 6.95 -9.44 2.12
N LYS A 56 6.56 -9.32 3.41
CA LYS A 56 7.42 -9.67 4.52
C LYS A 56 7.83 -11.15 4.49
N ALA A 57 6.89 -12.06 4.21
CA ALA A 57 7.18 -13.48 4.07
C ALA A 57 8.12 -13.77 2.89
N GLU A 58 7.93 -13.10 1.75
CA GLU A 58 8.81 -13.22 0.58
C GLU A 58 10.23 -12.72 0.87
N ILE A 59 10.36 -11.60 1.58
CA ILE A 59 11.67 -11.08 2.03
C ILE A 59 12.34 -12.06 2.99
N ILE A 60 11.60 -12.62 3.96
CA ILE A 60 12.14 -13.61 4.90
C ILE A 60 12.61 -14.86 4.14
N ALA A 61 11.80 -15.39 3.24
CA ALA A 61 12.16 -16.56 2.44
C ALA A 61 13.39 -16.31 1.54
N ALA A 62 13.51 -15.10 0.97
CA ALA A 62 14.70 -14.72 0.22
C ALA A 62 15.93 -14.63 1.13
N GLN A 63 15.80 -14.06 2.33
CA GLN A 63 16.88 -13.97 3.30
C GLN A 63 17.34 -15.37 3.78
N GLU A 64 16.41 -16.29 4.03
CA GLU A 64 16.72 -17.67 4.43
C GLU A 64 17.52 -18.40 3.35
N LYS A 65 17.12 -18.25 2.08
CA LYS A 65 17.88 -18.81 0.95
C LYS A 65 19.29 -18.25 0.86
N LEU A 66 19.43 -16.92 0.97
CA LEU A 66 20.74 -16.27 0.95
C LEU A 66 21.62 -16.71 2.13
N ASN A 67 21.04 -16.94 3.31
CA ASN A 67 21.77 -17.39 4.49
C ASN A 67 22.25 -18.85 4.38
N ALA A 68 21.51 -19.70 3.66
CA ALA A 68 21.84 -21.12 3.50
C ALA A 68 23.03 -21.36 2.56
N GLU A 69 23.28 -20.46 1.61
CA GLU A 69 24.36 -20.58 0.65
C GLU A 69 25.63 -19.85 1.12
N PRO A 70 26.77 -20.55 1.26
CA PRO A 70 28.03 -19.94 1.75
C PRO A 70 28.54 -18.78 0.87
N GLU A 71 28.17 -18.77 -0.41
CA GLU A 71 28.61 -17.78 -1.40
C GLU A 71 28.12 -16.35 -1.09
N TYR A 72 26.98 -16.20 -0.40
CA TYR A 72 26.40 -14.89 -0.10
C TYR A 72 26.76 -14.34 1.29
N GLN A 73 27.58 -15.03 2.08
CA GLN A 73 27.91 -14.64 3.45
C GLN A 73 28.59 -13.25 3.53
N ASP A 74 29.46 -12.93 2.59
CA ASP A 74 30.12 -11.61 2.54
C ASP A 74 29.14 -10.47 2.22
N LEU A 75 28.16 -10.74 1.35
CA LEU A 75 27.09 -9.79 1.02
C LEU A 75 26.22 -9.52 2.25
N ILE A 76 25.77 -10.58 2.93
CA ILE A 76 24.97 -10.49 4.16
C ILE A 76 25.71 -9.68 5.22
N ARG A 77 27.02 -9.94 5.41
CA ARG A 77 27.85 -9.22 6.37
C ARG A 77 27.98 -7.74 6.05
N ARG A 78 28.14 -7.39 4.77
CA ARG A 78 28.18 -5.99 4.31
C ARG A 78 26.86 -5.28 4.59
N ILE A 79 25.74 -5.92 4.26
CA ILE A 79 24.39 -5.38 4.51
C ILE A 79 24.18 -5.18 6.02
N ALA A 80 24.48 -6.17 6.85
CA ALA A 80 24.35 -6.06 8.31
C ALA A 80 25.17 -4.91 8.89
N ASN A 81 26.34 -4.63 8.33
CA ASN A 81 27.19 -3.53 8.77
C ASN A 81 26.63 -2.14 8.38
N LEU A 82 25.83 -2.03 7.31
CA LEU A 82 25.13 -0.77 6.97
C LEU A 82 24.15 -0.37 8.07
N PHE A 83 23.46 -1.34 8.67
CA PHE A 83 22.46 -1.12 9.72
C PHE A 83 23.04 -1.01 11.13
N LYS A 84 24.32 -1.36 11.34
CA LYS A 84 25.01 -1.20 12.64
C LYS A 84 25.52 0.22 12.91
N LYS A 85 25.58 1.07 11.87
CA LYS A 85 26.05 2.46 11.96
C LYS A 85 24.90 3.49 11.95
N LEU A 86 23.65 3.01 12.02
CA LEU A 86 22.44 3.83 12.14
C LEU A 86 22.07 4.04 13.60
#